data_AF-A0A2S0KL02-F1
#
_entry.id   AF-A0A2S0KL02-F1
#
_cell.length_a   1.000
_cell.length_b   1.000
_cell.length_c   1.000
_cell.angle_alpha   90.00
_cell.angle_beta   90.00
_cell.angle_gamma   90.00
#
_symmetry.space_group_name_H-M   'P 1'
#
loop_
_entity.id
_entity.type
_entity.pdbx_description
1 polymer ?
#
loop_
_entity_poly.entity_id
_entity_poly.type
_entity_poly.pdbx_seq_one_letter_code
_entity_poly.pdbx_strand_id
1 'polypeptide(L)'
;MLELSDDRLLDLAADERDRDLTGSAVHGRGRITADDHVAVDLGRRSGHRGLHLSDDLVAGVDELDGARDLDVARTDRGDHRREFLGADALLGGDGHRAAVVAEALDTAVLGVGALDEVVPILLGADQRPQGTNVERVADRIVEVARHGGQATVIRVNNPHPTTLDPARDGLAAYTTLRLGGPARTVVSAADTADLITAVTDCDRAGEPVLLIGGGSNLVIGDDGFDGTAIVVATTGIEFGRDVRDGSDEPFVTAEAGTDWDHLVAQTVRRGYGGLECLSGIPGAAGTTPVQNVGAYGVEVADRLRSVRLLDRTSGETRWVGPETLGLAYRTSRLKGRAEAVVLAVSFWLNDDACSAPIRYRELARALGVEEGGVAGAAHVREQVLALRRSKGMVLDDADHDTWSAGSFFTNPIVDDAALPGILARIADRVGADTPVPQFPADGGVKLSAGWLIERAGFGRGYPGEDAPVRLSTKHTLALTNRGTATTADLIALAARVRDGVRAAFGITLHPEPVFVGCALD
;
A
#
# COMPACT_ATOMS: atom_id res chain seq x y z
N MET A 1 0.16 2.38 57.89
CA MET A 1 0.41 1.61 59.12
C MET A 1 1.14 0.36 58.67
N LEU A 2 2.43 0.21 59.09
CA LEU A 2 3.47 -0.75 58.66
C LEU A 2 4.08 -0.41 57.26
N GLU A 3 5.26 0.21 57.04
CA GLU A 3 6.59 0.23 57.71
C GLU A 3 7.23 -1.18 57.81
N LEU A 4 8.48 -1.52 57.42
CA LEU A 4 9.78 -0.92 57.02
C LEU A 4 10.53 -2.04 56.21
N SER A 5 11.69 -1.94 55.54
CA SER A 5 12.96 -1.25 55.82
C SER A 5 13.95 -1.31 54.62
N ASP A 6 14.79 -0.28 54.55
CA ASP A 6 16.02 -0.03 53.78
C ASP A 6 17.11 -1.14 53.80
N ASP A 7 18.10 -1.16 52.89
CA ASP A 7 19.31 -0.31 52.94
C ASP A 7 20.43 -0.68 51.92
N ARG A 8 21.01 0.38 51.32
CA ARG A 8 22.43 0.69 50.96
C ARG A 8 23.27 -0.20 50.00
N LEU A 9 23.82 0.35 48.89
CA LEU A 9 24.92 1.34 48.67
C LEU A 9 26.36 0.77 48.77
N LEU A 10 27.14 0.99 47.69
CA LEU A 10 28.58 1.41 47.60
C LEU A 10 29.21 0.80 46.31
N ASP A 11 29.48 1.59 45.26
CA ASP A 11 30.66 2.45 45.00
C ASP A 11 31.91 1.70 44.51
N LEU A 12 32.35 1.96 43.27
CA LEU A 12 33.65 2.62 42.95
C LEU A 12 34.00 2.57 41.46
N ALA A 13 34.39 3.74 40.97
CA ALA A 13 34.89 4.06 39.64
C ALA A 13 36.35 3.59 39.40
N ALA A 14 36.74 3.51 38.12
CA ALA A 14 37.85 4.30 37.53
C ALA A 14 38.69 3.55 36.47
N ASP A 15 38.71 4.14 35.27
CA ASP A 15 39.89 4.51 34.44
C ASP A 15 40.59 3.49 33.50
N GLU A 16 41.14 4.11 32.45
CA GLU A 16 42.14 3.68 31.45
C GLU A 16 41.63 2.99 30.17
N ARG A 17 41.49 3.70 29.04
CA ARG A 17 42.49 4.27 28.08
C ARG A 17 43.22 3.24 27.22
N ASP A 18 43.09 3.48 25.90
CA ASP A 18 44.00 3.21 24.78
C ASP A 18 44.83 1.92 24.78
N ARG A 19 44.64 1.14 23.71
CA ARG A 19 45.75 0.54 22.96
C ARG A 19 45.31 0.04 21.58
N ASP A 20 45.73 0.77 20.56
CA ASP A 20 46.04 0.25 19.22
C ASP A 20 47.03 -0.93 19.34
N LEU A 21 46.73 -2.03 18.65
CA LEU A 21 47.75 -3.00 18.23
C LEU A 21 47.43 -3.53 16.82
N THR A 22 48.32 -3.13 15.92
CA THR A 22 48.56 -3.66 14.59
C THR A 22 48.98 -5.13 14.59
N GLY A 23 48.40 -5.90 13.67
CA GLY A 23 49.08 -6.90 12.83
C GLY A 23 49.48 -8.25 13.44
N SER A 24 48.92 -9.34 12.89
CA SER A 24 49.72 -10.50 12.46
C SER A 24 48.94 -11.38 11.49
N ALA A 25 49.61 -11.77 10.41
CA ALA A 25 49.12 -12.69 9.38
C ALA A 25 49.18 -14.14 9.86
N VAL A 26 48.17 -14.94 9.52
CA VAL A 26 48.26 -16.41 9.50
C VAL A 26 47.66 -16.94 8.20
N HIS A 27 48.51 -17.58 7.41
CA HIS A 27 48.15 -18.44 6.29
C HIS A 27 47.32 -19.64 6.76
N GLY A 28 46.15 -19.84 6.16
CA GLY A 28 45.38 -21.08 6.28
C GLY A 28 44.48 -21.27 5.07
N ARG A 29 44.85 -22.19 4.18
CA ARG A 29 43.97 -22.66 3.08
C ARG A 29 42.79 -23.41 3.69
N GLY A 30 41.58 -22.87 3.57
CA GLY A 30 40.34 -23.52 4.01
C GLY A 30 39.11 -22.88 3.39
N ARG A 31 38.62 -23.47 2.30
CA ARG A 31 37.25 -23.48 1.73
C ARG A 31 36.28 -22.36 2.22
N ILE A 32 36.10 -21.32 1.41
CA ILE A 32 35.05 -20.28 1.60
C ILE A 32 33.74 -20.80 1.00
N THR A 33 32.71 -20.90 1.83
CA THR A 33 31.30 -21.03 1.44
C THR A 33 30.69 -19.64 1.30
N ALA A 34 29.74 -19.48 0.38
CA ALA A 34 29.07 -18.21 0.11
C ALA A 34 28.30 -17.73 1.34
N ASP A 35 28.91 -16.86 2.15
CA ASP A 35 28.30 -15.94 3.11
C ASP A 35 29.45 -15.15 3.77
N ASP A 36 29.89 -14.07 3.12
CA ASP A 36 30.71 -13.03 3.77
C ASP A 36 30.37 -11.67 3.16
N HIS A 37 29.72 -10.82 3.95
CA HIS A 37 29.37 -9.44 3.60
C HIS A 37 30.58 -8.52 3.85
N VAL A 38 31.08 -7.85 2.81
CA VAL A 38 32.05 -6.76 2.96
C VAL A 38 31.32 -5.50 3.39
N ALA A 39 31.62 -5.03 4.60
CA ALA A 39 31.20 -3.73 5.11
C ALA A 39 32.03 -2.62 4.41
N VAL A 40 31.34 -1.63 3.81
CA VAL A 40 31.97 -0.41 3.31
C VAL A 40 31.60 0.74 4.24
N ASP A 41 32.59 1.25 4.96
CA ASP A 41 32.51 2.45 5.78
C ASP A 41 32.82 3.68 4.91
N LEU A 42 31.92 4.68 4.92
CA LEU A 42 32.08 5.93 4.16
C LEU A 42 32.32 7.10 5.12
N GLY A 43 33.58 7.29 5.49
CA GLY A 43 34.03 8.49 6.16
C GLY A 43 34.10 9.70 5.22
N ARG A 44 33.42 10.79 5.57
CA ARG A 44 33.54 12.11 4.91
C ARG A 44 34.85 12.79 5.30
N ARG A 45 35.74 13.11 4.34
CA ARG A 45 36.58 14.32 4.40
C ARG A 45 36.81 14.95 3.01
N SER A 46 36.38 16.21 2.94
CA SER A 46 36.86 17.33 2.12
C SER A 46 37.65 17.07 0.82
N GLY A 47 37.07 17.52 -0.30
CA GLY A 47 37.81 18.21 -1.35
C GLY A 47 38.35 17.35 -2.49
N HIS A 48 37.76 17.54 -3.68
CA HIS A 48 38.16 17.07 -5.01
C HIS A 48 37.70 15.68 -5.46
N ARG A 49 36.90 15.68 -6.53
CA ARG A 49 36.49 14.49 -7.30
C ARG A 49 37.60 14.13 -8.29
N GLY A 50 38.10 12.90 -8.22
CA GLY A 50 38.92 12.26 -9.26
C GLY A 50 38.84 10.76 -9.07
N LEU A 51 38.34 10.04 -10.08
CA LEU A 51 38.30 8.57 -10.08
C LEU A 51 39.66 8.08 -10.60
N HIS A 52 40.46 7.45 -9.75
CA HIS A 52 41.61 6.65 -10.17
C HIS A 52 41.21 5.18 -10.07
N LEU A 53 41.09 4.51 -11.21
CA LEU A 53 41.04 3.05 -11.28
C LEU A 53 42.49 2.55 -11.37
N SER A 54 42.88 1.69 -10.43
CA SER A 54 44.15 0.96 -10.48
C SER A 54 43.98 -0.27 -11.36
N ASP A 55 44.87 -0.41 -12.34
CA ASP A 55 45.06 -1.61 -13.16
C ASP A 55 45.50 -2.77 -12.26
N ASP A 56 44.69 -3.84 -12.20
CA ASP A 56 45.13 -5.21 -11.92
C ASP A 56 43.91 -6.16 -11.94
N LEU A 57 43.49 -6.62 -13.13
CA LEU A 57 42.85 -7.94 -13.30
C LEU A 57 42.74 -8.31 -14.79
N VAL A 58 43.86 -8.67 -15.41
CA VAL A 58 43.87 -9.43 -16.67
C VAL A 58 44.86 -10.57 -16.54
N ALA A 59 44.35 -11.79 -16.34
CA ALA A 59 45.06 -13.01 -16.71
C ALA A 59 44.11 -14.20 -16.81
N GLY A 60 43.96 -14.72 -18.02
CA GLY A 60 43.78 -16.16 -18.26
C GLY A 60 42.44 -16.61 -18.80
N VAL A 61 42.23 -16.51 -20.12
CA VAL A 61 41.72 -17.63 -20.93
C VAL A 61 42.28 -17.49 -22.36
N ASP A 62 43.24 -18.35 -22.71
CA ASP A 62 43.52 -18.79 -24.09
C ASP A 62 43.24 -20.29 -24.11
N GLU A 63 42.34 -20.75 -25.01
CA GLU A 63 42.52 -21.96 -25.81
C GLU A 63 41.35 -22.13 -26.81
N LEU A 64 41.73 -22.39 -28.06
CA LEU A 64 40.92 -22.54 -29.27
C LEU A 64 40.21 -23.91 -29.34
N ASP A 65 39.07 -24.00 -30.05
CA ASP A 65 38.97 -24.56 -31.42
C ASP A 65 37.57 -25.14 -31.74
N GLY A 66 37.11 -25.03 -32.99
CA GLY A 66 35.95 -25.79 -33.51
C GLY A 66 34.89 -25.04 -34.32
N ALA A 67 35.07 -24.99 -35.64
CA ALA A 67 34.16 -24.43 -36.65
C ALA A 67 32.76 -25.08 -36.75
N ARG A 68 31.75 -24.31 -37.22
CA ARG A 68 31.03 -24.53 -38.51
C ARG A 68 29.83 -23.57 -38.72
N ASP A 69 29.79 -23.04 -39.95
CA ASP A 69 28.66 -22.62 -40.80
C ASP A 69 27.57 -21.67 -40.25
N LEU A 70 27.47 -20.47 -40.84
CA LEU A 70 26.37 -20.18 -41.78
C LEU A 70 26.64 -18.93 -42.65
N ASP A 71 26.20 -19.03 -43.90
CA ASP A 71 26.41 -18.14 -45.03
C ASP A 71 26.03 -16.67 -44.84
N VAL A 72 26.91 -15.80 -45.35
CA VAL A 72 26.66 -14.39 -45.64
C VAL A 72 26.25 -14.27 -47.11
N ALA A 73 24.97 -13.96 -47.37
CA ALA A 73 24.54 -13.44 -48.66
C ALA A 73 24.79 -11.93 -48.73
N ARG A 74 25.79 -11.54 -49.52
CA ARG A 74 26.03 -10.17 -49.97
C ARG A 74 24.96 -9.76 -51.00
N THR A 75 24.45 -8.53 -50.87
CA THR A 75 24.08 -7.72 -52.03
C THR A 75 24.66 -6.31 -51.90
N ASP A 76 25.11 -5.81 -53.04
CA ASP A 76 26.09 -4.76 -53.27
C ASP A 76 25.42 -3.43 -53.66
N ARG A 77 26.12 -2.32 -53.41
CA ARG A 77 26.04 -0.97 -54.05
C ARG A 77 24.83 -0.05 -53.78
N GLY A 78 25.15 1.10 -53.17
CA GLY A 78 25.33 2.33 -53.96
C GLY A 78 24.31 3.47 -53.81
N ASP A 79 24.85 4.62 -53.37
CA ASP A 79 24.53 5.99 -53.77
C ASP A 79 23.66 6.88 -52.84
N HIS A 80 24.16 8.10 -52.71
CA HIS A 80 23.68 9.16 -51.83
C HIS A 80 22.48 9.89 -52.43
N ARG A 81 21.36 10.00 -51.69
CA ARG A 81 20.47 11.18 -51.76
C ARG A 81 19.87 11.49 -50.39
N ARG A 82 20.12 12.73 -49.94
CA ARG A 82 19.31 13.39 -48.92
C ARG A 82 17.98 13.74 -49.56
N GLU A 83 16.88 13.25 -49.01
CA GLU A 83 15.55 13.83 -49.20
C GLU A 83 14.74 13.61 -47.92
N PHE A 84 14.29 14.74 -47.36
CA PHE A 84 13.30 14.80 -46.29
C PHE A 84 11.94 14.42 -46.90
N LEU A 85 11.44 13.23 -46.58
CA LEU A 85 10.06 12.79 -46.76
C LEU A 85 9.76 11.97 -45.50
N GLY A 86 9.00 12.50 -44.55
CA GLY A 86 7.54 12.41 -44.59
C GLY A 86 7.13 11.29 -43.65
N ALA A 87 6.68 11.68 -42.45
CA ALA A 87 6.15 10.77 -41.44
C ALA A 87 4.85 10.16 -41.97
N ASP A 88 4.93 9.00 -42.62
CA ASP A 88 3.80 8.13 -42.96
C ASP A 88 4.34 6.81 -43.54
N ALA A 89 4.92 5.94 -42.70
CA ALA A 89 5.12 4.51 -42.98
C ALA A 89 5.83 3.81 -41.81
N LEU A 90 5.21 3.69 -40.63
CA LEU A 90 5.66 2.72 -39.61
C LEU A 90 4.51 2.16 -38.75
N LEU A 91 3.27 2.24 -39.23
CA LEU A 91 2.13 1.56 -38.62
C LEU A 91 1.33 0.86 -39.71
N GLY A 92 1.81 -0.32 -40.10
CA GLY A 92 1.09 -1.26 -40.92
C GLY A 92 1.18 -2.65 -40.31
N GLY A 93 0.03 -3.22 -39.97
CA GLY A 93 -0.13 -4.66 -39.78
C GLY A 93 -0.12 -5.15 -38.33
N ASP A 94 -1.32 -5.47 -37.85
CA ASP A 94 -1.68 -6.55 -36.94
C ASP A 94 -1.00 -6.66 -35.55
N GLY A 95 -1.84 -6.34 -34.56
CA GLY A 95 -2.07 -7.08 -33.32
C GLY A 95 -0.95 -8.00 -32.81
N HIS A 96 -0.53 -7.68 -31.58
CA HIS A 96 0.35 -8.46 -30.69
C HIS A 96 1.84 -8.15 -30.85
N ARG A 97 2.31 -7.15 -30.09
CA ARG A 97 3.51 -7.18 -29.21
C ARG A 97 3.80 -5.78 -28.67
N ALA A 98 3.28 -5.51 -27.48
CA ALA A 98 3.76 -4.45 -26.59
C ALA A 98 3.61 -4.96 -25.15
N ALA A 99 4.48 -5.89 -24.79
CA ALA A 99 4.77 -6.28 -23.42
C ALA A 99 6.29 -6.46 -23.37
N VAL A 100 6.89 -6.20 -22.21
CA VAL A 100 8.34 -6.16 -21.94
C VAL A 100 8.99 -4.78 -22.17
N VAL A 101 8.54 -3.76 -21.44
CA VAL A 101 9.42 -2.65 -20.98
C VAL A 101 9.14 -2.25 -19.51
N ALA A 102 8.13 -2.84 -18.84
CA ALA A 102 7.78 -2.45 -17.47
C ALA A 102 8.65 -3.11 -16.38
N GLU A 103 9.23 -4.28 -16.64
CA GLU A 103 9.88 -5.07 -15.57
C GLU A 103 11.31 -4.61 -15.24
N ALA A 104 11.98 -3.89 -16.15
CA ALA A 104 13.37 -3.46 -15.94
C ALA A 104 13.53 -2.14 -15.17
N LEU A 105 12.47 -1.34 -15.05
CA LEU A 105 12.53 -0.02 -14.41
C LEU A 105 12.15 -0.06 -12.92
N ASP A 106 11.47 -1.10 -12.46
CA ASP A 106 10.97 -1.19 -11.08
C ASP A 106 12.03 -1.74 -10.09
N THR A 107 13.26 -2.03 -10.55
CA THR A 107 14.36 -2.51 -9.68
C THR A 107 15.67 -1.74 -9.86
N ALA A 108 15.66 -0.57 -10.50
CA ALA A 108 16.88 0.07 -10.96
C ALA A 108 17.22 1.39 -10.25
N VAL A 109 17.82 1.30 -9.05
CA VAL A 109 18.91 2.25 -8.70
C VAL A 109 20.13 1.79 -9.50
N LEU A 110 20.18 2.13 -10.78
CA LEU A 110 21.28 1.75 -11.65
C LEU A 110 22.27 2.90 -11.79
N GLY A 111 23.50 2.67 -11.34
CA GLY A 111 24.64 3.54 -11.64
C GLY A 111 24.92 3.58 -13.15
N VAL A 112 25.61 4.64 -13.57
CA VAL A 112 25.87 5.01 -14.98
C VAL A 112 26.34 3.85 -15.88
N GLY A 113 27.03 2.85 -15.33
CA GLY A 113 27.52 1.70 -16.10
C GLY A 113 26.44 0.71 -16.59
N ALA A 114 25.29 0.62 -15.92
CA ALA A 114 24.24 -0.34 -16.32
C ALA A 114 23.30 0.21 -17.41
N LEU A 115 23.33 1.52 -17.67
CA LEU A 115 22.61 2.13 -18.79
C LEU A 115 23.26 1.78 -20.14
N ASP A 116 24.58 1.59 -20.18
CA ASP A 116 25.32 1.24 -21.41
C ASP A 116 24.95 -0.16 -21.95
N GLU A 117 24.46 -1.05 -21.10
CA GLU A 117 24.02 -2.41 -21.48
C GLU A 117 22.54 -2.46 -21.90
N VAL A 118 21.69 -1.60 -21.35
CA VAL A 118 20.23 -1.63 -21.58
C VAL A 118 19.81 -0.79 -22.78
N VAL A 119 20.49 0.32 -23.05
CA VAL A 119 20.17 1.23 -24.16
C VAL A 119 20.23 0.57 -25.55
N PRO A 120 21.21 -0.30 -25.88
CA PRO A 120 21.24 -1.00 -27.17
C PRO A 120 20.08 -1.99 -27.35
N ILE A 121 19.56 -2.54 -26.26
CA ILE A 121 18.44 -3.50 -26.26
C ILE A 121 17.12 -2.76 -26.54
N LEU A 122 16.96 -1.55 -26.00
CA LEU A 122 15.77 -0.71 -26.22
C LEU A 122 15.74 -0.04 -27.61
N LEU A 123 16.90 0.20 -28.23
CA LEU A 123 16.99 0.90 -29.52
C LEU A 123 17.10 -0.02 -30.75
N GLY A 124 17.13 -1.34 -30.56
CA GLY A 124 17.44 -2.30 -31.62
C GLY A 124 18.95 -2.36 -31.87
N ALA A 125 19.48 -3.58 -31.92
CA ALA A 125 20.87 -3.92 -31.60
C ALA A 125 22.00 -3.43 -32.55
N ASP A 126 21.84 -2.35 -33.32
CA ASP A 126 22.87 -1.94 -34.29
C ASP A 126 23.31 -0.47 -34.24
N GLN A 127 22.90 0.31 -33.24
CA GLN A 127 23.38 1.68 -33.07
C GLN A 127 23.95 1.93 -31.67
N ARG A 128 25.28 1.88 -31.54
CA ARG A 128 25.98 2.50 -30.40
C ARG A 128 26.02 4.02 -30.61
N PRO A 129 25.46 4.85 -29.71
CA PRO A 129 25.63 6.29 -29.81
C PRO A 129 27.02 6.67 -29.27
N GLN A 130 27.87 7.25 -30.10
CA GLN A 130 29.01 8.03 -29.64
C GLN A 130 28.54 9.43 -29.25
N GLY A 131 28.83 9.83 -28.01
CA GLY A 131 28.72 11.22 -27.56
C GLY A 131 27.48 11.53 -26.71
N THR A 132 27.74 12.14 -25.55
CA THR A 132 26.79 12.66 -24.55
C THR A 132 25.58 13.33 -25.17
N ASN A 133 24.38 12.81 -24.92
CA ASN A 133 23.11 13.55 -25.00
C ASN A 133 21.95 12.76 -24.38
N VAL A 134 22.01 12.56 -23.05
CA VAL A 134 20.84 12.11 -22.26
C VAL A 134 19.82 13.26 -22.14
N GLU A 135 20.28 14.52 -22.17
CA GLU A 135 19.42 15.71 -22.08
C GLU A 135 18.56 15.92 -23.36
N ARG A 136 19.05 15.58 -24.56
CA ARG A 136 18.27 15.74 -25.81
C ARG A 136 17.11 14.75 -25.96
N VAL A 137 17.15 13.61 -25.28
CA VAL A 137 16.03 12.65 -25.28
C VAL A 137 14.91 13.13 -24.37
N ALA A 138 15.24 13.74 -23.24
CA ALA A 138 14.28 14.40 -22.36
C ALA A 138 13.63 15.61 -23.04
N ASP A 139 14.41 16.43 -23.74
CA ASP A 139 13.89 17.62 -24.43
C ASP A 139 12.95 17.29 -25.60
N ARG A 140 13.18 16.19 -26.34
CA ARG A 140 12.27 15.74 -27.41
C ARG A 140 10.94 15.19 -26.90
N ILE A 141 10.89 14.70 -25.67
CA ILE A 141 9.63 14.29 -25.00
C ILE A 141 8.82 15.52 -24.58
N VAL A 142 9.49 16.62 -24.20
CA VAL A 142 8.85 17.88 -23.81
C VAL A 142 8.37 18.69 -25.02
N GLU A 143 9.07 18.61 -26.16
CA GLU A 143 8.73 19.39 -27.38
C GLU A 143 7.45 18.90 -28.06
N VAL A 144 7.13 17.60 -27.99
CA VAL A 144 5.85 17.03 -28.48
C VAL A 144 4.64 17.56 -27.69
N ALA A 145 4.82 17.95 -26.42
CA ALA A 145 3.77 18.52 -25.60
C ALA A 145 3.47 20.01 -25.91
N ARG A 146 4.32 20.70 -26.69
CA ARG A 146 4.20 22.15 -26.96
C ARG A 146 3.58 22.50 -28.31
N HIS A 147 3.16 21.52 -29.11
CA HIS A 147 2.52 21.76 -30.42
C HIS A 147 1.05 21.32 -30.43
N GLY A 148 0.21 22.03 -29.68
CA GLY A 148 -1.18 22.37 -30.04
C GLY A 148 -2.20 21.27 -30.36
N GLY A 149 -1.88 19.99 -30.20
CA GLY A 149 -2.81 18.87 -30.26
C GLY A 149 -3.04 18.32 -28.85
N GLN A 150 -4.29 17.99 -28.52
CA GLN A 150 -4.69 17.43 -27.21
C GLN A 150 -3.72 16.34 -26.75
N ALA A 151 -2.97 16.60 -25.67
CA ALA A 151 -2.12 15.62 -25.01
C ALA A 151 -2.79 15.21 -23.70
N THR A 152 -3.42 14.05 -23.70
CA THR A 152 -3.85 13.35 -22.49
C THR A 152 -2.60 12.82 -21.80
N VAL A 153 -2.22 13.40 -20.66
CA VAL A 153 -1.13 12.86 -19.84
C VAL A 153 -1.71 11.72 -18.99
N ILE A 154 -1.45 10.47 -19.37
CA ILE A 154 -1.64 9.31 -18.50
C ILE A 154 -0.26 8.86 -18.03
N ARG A 155 0.19 9.37 -16.89
CA ARG A 155 1.14 8.64 -16.03
C ARG A 155 0.39 8.28 -14.77
N VAL A 156 -0.10 7.05 -14.71
CA VAL A 156 -0.60 6.46 -13.48
C VAL A 156 0.57 5.72 -12.85
N ASN A 157 1.22 6.34 -11.86
CA ASN A 157 2.05 5.58 -10.93
C ASN A 157 1.11 4.89 -9.93
N ASN A 158 0.44 3.82 -10.38
CA ASN A 158 -0.19 2.88 -9.46
C ASN A 158 0.74 1.66 -9.37
N PRO A 159 1.14 1.22 -8.17
CA PRO A 159 1.93 0.00 -8.00
C PRO A 159 1.15 -1.29 -8.31
N HIS A 160 -0.11 -1.18 -8.77
CA HIS A 160 -0.89 -2.29 -9.28
C HIS A 160 -1.30 -2.00 -10.73
N PRO A 161 -0.88 -2.81 -11.71
CA PRO A 161 -1.35 -2.71 -13.07
C PRO A 161 -2.81 -3.15 -13.12
N THR A 162 -3.73 -2.23 -12.86
CA THR A 162 -5.14 -2.46 -13.15
C THR A 162 -5.28 -2.68 -14.65
N THR A 163 -6.00 -3.73 -15.04
CA THR A 163 -6.40 -3.97 -16.44
C THR A 163 -7.40 -2.93 -16.96
N LEU A 164 -7.77 -1.96 -16.12
CA LEU A 164 -8.73 -0.91 -16.37
C LEU A 164 -8.02 0.34 -16.89
N ASP A 165 -8.61 0.93 -17.92
CA ASP A 165 -8.17 2.19 -18.51
C ASP A 165 -9.05 3.31 -17.96
N PRO A 166 -8.51 4.27 -17.19
CA PRO A 166 -9.28 5.40 -16.67
C PRO A 166 -10.09 6.17 -17.72
N ALA A 167 -9.62 6.23 -18.96
CA ALA A 167 -10.34 6.92 -20.04
C ALA A 167 -11.63 6.19 -20.45
N ARG A 168 -11.63 4.85 -20.34
CA ARG A 168 -12.78 3.99 -20.68
C ARG A 168 -13.65 3.67 -19.47
N ASP A 169 -13.01 3.38 -18.35
CA ASP A 169 -13.60 2.75 -17.18
C ASP A 169 -13.90 3.76 -16.06
N GLY A 170 -13.55 5.04 -16.25
CA GLY A 170 -13.87 6.11 -15.31
C GLY A 170 -13.25 5.89 -13.92
N LEU A 171 -14.04 6.14 -12.87
CA LEU A 171 -13.59 5.96 -11.49
C LEU A 171 -13.47 4.50 -11.06
N ALA A 172 -14.05 3.55 -11.81
CA ALA A 172 -13.83 2.12 -11.56
C ALA A 172 -12.36 1.72 -11.65
N ALA A 173 -11.56 2.40 -12.48
CA ALA A 173 -10.12 2.17 -12.60
C ALA A 173 -9.33 2.51 -11.32
N TYR A 174 -9.94 3.25 -10.39
CA TYR A 174 -9.33 3.71 -9.15
C TYR A 174 -9.97 3.11 -7.89
N THR A 175 -10.83 2.10 -8.00
CA THR A 175 -11.41 1.40 -6.84
C THR A 175 -11.05 -0.09 -6.85
N THR A 176 -10.86 -0.68 -5.68
CA THR A 176 -10.62 -2.14 -5.58
C THR A 176 -11.86 -2.96 -5.92
N LEU A 177 -13.05 -2.37 -5.79
CA LEU A 177 -14.31 -2.94 -6.27
C LEU A 177 -14.39 -3.01 -7.79
N ARG A 178 -13.62 -2.18 -8.49
CA ARG A 178 -13.72 -1.99 -9.95
C ARG A 178 -15.12 -1.55 -10.36
N LEU A 179 -15.67 -0.66 -9.56
CA LEU A 179 -16.99 -0.06 -9.73
C LEU A 179 -16.88 1.46 -9.54
N GLY A 180 -17.69 2.21 -10.29
CA GLY A 180 -17.70 3.66 -10.28
C GLY A 180 -17.83 4.26 -11.67
N GLY A 181 -18.73 5.24 -11.80
CA GLY A 181 -18.96 6.00 -13.02
C GLY A 181 -17.86 7.03 -13.33
N PRO A 182 -18.12 8.00 -14.23
CA PRO A 182 -17.15 9.03 -14.59
C PRO A 182 -16.93 10.06 -13.48
N ALA A 183 -15.81 10.78 -13.54
CA ALA A 183 -15.69 12.08 -12.87
C ALA A 183 -15.73 13.19 -13.91
N ARG A 184 -16.16 14.41 -13.53
CA ARG A 184 -16.02 15.57 -14.43
C ARG A 184 -14.56 15.83 -14.79
N THR A 185 -13.69 15.76 -13.79
CA THR A 185 -12.24 15.89 -13.96
C THR A 185 -11.53 14.86 -13.08
N VAL A 186 -10.47 14.25 -13.59
CA VAL A 186 -9.54 13.44 -12.79
C VAL A 186 -8.16 14.09 -12.85
N VAL A 187 -7.57 14.34 -11.68
CA VAL A 187 -6.21 14.89 -11.54
C VAL A 187 -5.39 13.96 -10.67
N SER A 188 -4.10 13.78 -11.00
CA SER A 188 -3.16 13.06 -10.14
C SER A 188 -2.21 14.05 -9.49
N ALA A 189 -2.11 14.01 -8.15
CA ALA A 189 -1.15 14.80 -7.39
C ALA A 189 0.07 13.95 -7.04
N ALA A 190 1.23 14.24 -7.65
CA ALA A 190 2.43 13.42 -7.53
C ALA A 190 3.25 13.73 -6.26
N ASP A 191 3.08 14.92 -5.70
CA ASP A 191 3.70 15.31 -4.44
C ASP A 191 2.76 16.14 -3.55
N THR A 192 3.21 16.46 -2.32
CA THR A 192 2.39 17.22 -1.37
C THR A 192 2.07 18.63 -1.87
N ALA A 193 2.97 19.29 -2.62
CA ALA A 193 2.71 20.63 -3.13
C ALA A 193 1.64 20.61 -4.24
N ASP A 194 1.69 19.62 -5.13
CA ASP A 194 0.65 19.36 -6.11
C ASP A 194 -0.70 19.07 -5.44
N LEU A 195 -0.72 18.25 -4.40
CA LEU A 195 -1.94 17.92 -3.66
C LEU A 195 -2.57 19.15 -3.02
N ILE A 196 -1.78 19.97 -2.32
CA ILE A 196 -2.24 21.21 -1.70
C ILE A 196 -2.78 22.16 -2.78
N THR A 197 -2.05 22.30 -3.89
CA THR A 197 -2.45 23.20 -5.00
C THR A 197 -3.76 22.75 -5.62
N ALA A 198 -3.87 21.47 -5.99
CA ALA A 198 -5.07 20.92 -6.63
C ALA A 198 -6.32 21.06 -5.73
N VAL A 199 -6.19 20.77 -4.44
CA VAL A 199 -7.29 20.95 -3.48
C VAL A 199 -7.66 22.42 -3.34
N THR A 200 -6.67 23.31 -3.16
CA THR A 200 -6.91 24.73 -2.93
C THR A 200 -7.52 25.41 -4.16
N ASP A 201 -7.12 25.02 -5.37
CA ASP A 201 -7.68 25.57 -6.61
C ASP A 201 -9.13 25.13 -6.81
N CYS A 202 -9.47 23.88 -6.48
CA CYS A 202 -10.87 23.44 -6.46
C CYS A 202 -11.69 24.19 -5.40
N ASP A 203 -11.13 24.40 -4.20
CA ASP A 203 -11.77 25.15 -3.12
C ASP A 203 -12.07 26.60 -3.54
N ARG A 204 -11.11 27.26 -4.21
CA ARG A 204 -11.29 28.62 -4.76
C ARG A 204 -12.35 28.66 -5.86
N ALA A 205 -12.44 27.62 -6.67
CA ALA A 205 -13.44 27.50 -7.74
C ALA A 205 -14.83 27.09 -7.22
N GLY A 206 -14.95 26.70 -5.95
CA GLY A 206 -16.19 26.17 -5.38
C GLY A 206 -16.58 24.80 -5.95
N GLU A 207 -15.59 24.04 -6.44
CA GLU A 207 -15.83 22.75 -7.06
C GLU A 207 -15.79 21.61 -6.04
N PRO A 208 -16.73 20.65 -6.09
CA PRO A 208 -16.66 19.44 -5.27
C PRO A 208 -15.38 18.66 -5.54
N VAL A 209 -14.72 18.22 -4.47
CA VAL A 209 -13.48 17.43 -4.52
C VAL A 209 -13.72 16.03 -3.95
N LEU A 210 -13.29 15.02 -4.69
CA LEU A 210 -13.16 13.64 -4.21
C LEU A 210 -11.67 13.30 -4.11
N LEU A 211 -11.18 12.98 -2.91
CA LEU A 211 -9.82 12.46 -2.75
C LEU A 211 -9.82 10.95 -2.85
N ILE A 212 -8.95 10.41 -3.71
CA ILE A 212 -8.76 8.96 -3.88
C ILE A 212 -7.34 8.62 -3.48
N GLY A 213 -7.18 7.89 -2.37
CA GLY A 213 -5.93 7.21 -2.04
C GLY A 213 -5.77 5.96 -2.90
N GLY A 214 -5.84 4.78 -2.30
CA GLY A 214 -5.87 3.51 -3.04
C GLY A 214 -7.28 2.99 -3.38
N GLY A 215 -8.34 3.80 -3.15
CA GLY A 215 -9.72 3.44 -3.50
C GLY A 215 -10.28 2.15 -2.89
N SER A 216 -9.67 1.66 -1.81
CA SER A 216 -9.99 0.37 -1.20
C SER A 216 -11.18 0.37 -0.26
N ASN A 217 -11.76 1.55 -0.01
CA ASN A 217 -12.92 1.74 0.86
C ASN A 217 -13.94 2.72 0.26
N LEU A 218 -14.02 2.79 -1.08
CA LEU A 218 -14.95 3.65 -1.82
C LEU A 218 -16.01 2.82 -2.53
N VAL A 219 -17.26 3.25 -2.43
CA VAL A 219 -18.38 2.79 -3.27
C VAL A 219 -18.85 4.01 -4.07
N ILE A 220 -18.55 4.02 -5.36
CA ILE A 220 -18.82 5.16 -6.24
C ILE A 220 -20.00 4.80 -7.14
N GLY A 221 -21.03 5.65 -7.18
CA GLY A 221 -22.24 5.44 -7.97
C GLY A 221 -21.95 5.27 -9.47
N ASP A 222 -22.87 4.64 -10.19
CA ASP A 222 -22.74 4.41 -11.63
C ASP A 222 -22.75 5.73 -12.44
N ASP A 223 -23.42 6.77 -11.93
CA ASP A 223 -23.37 8.14 -12.47
C ASP A 223 -22.07 8.88 -12.09
N GLY A 224 -21.27 8.30 -11.20
CA GLY A 224 -19.94 8.79 -10.85
C GLY A 224 -19.94 9.97 -9.88
N PHE A 225 -19.09 10.96 -10.17
CA PHE A 225 -18.86 12.13 -9.32
C PHE A 225 -18.83 13.43 -10.14
N ASP A 226 -19.81 14.32 -9.91
CA ASP A 226 -19.86 15.64 -10.55
C ASP A 226 -18.92 16.65 -9.87
N GLY A 227 -17.62 16.41 -10.04
CA GLY A 227 -16.57 17.24 -9.48
C GLY A 227 -15.18 16.79 -9.93
N THR A 228 -14.18 17.28 -9.22
CA THR A 228 -12.79 16.93 -9.48
C THR A 228 -12.36 15.80 -8.54
N ALA A 229 -12.06 14.65 -9.12
CA ALA A 229 -11.43 13.54 -8.41
C ALA A 229 -9.90 13.72 -8.42
N ILE A 230 -9.30 13.83 -7.25
CA ILE A 230 -7.85 13.97 -7.08
C ILE A 230 -7.29 12.64 -6.57
N VAL A 231 -6.49 11.98 -7.40
CA VAL A 231 -5.71 10.80 -7.04
C VAL A 231 -4.48 11.24 -6.27
N VAL A 232 -4.38 10.80 -5.02
CA VAL A 232 -3.26 11.12 -4.12
C VAL A 232 -2.13 10.15 -4.39
N ALA A 233 -1.23 10.51 -5.31
CA ALA A 233 -0.11 9.71 -5.75
C ALA A 233 1.22 10.14 -5.10
N THR A 234 1.15 10.82 -3.94
CA THR A 234 2.34 11.27 -3.21
C THR A 234 3.09 10.08 -2.64
N THR A 235 4.41 10.05 -2.80
CA THR A 235 5.25 8.95 -2.31
C THR A 235 6.39 9.47 -1.46
N GLY A 236 6.73 8.76 -0.40
CA GLY A 236 7.91 9.06 0.40
C GLY A 236 7.85 8.32 1.72
N ILE A 237 8.99 7.75 2.13
CA ILE A 237 9.14 7.08 3.42
C ILE A 237 10.43 7.56 4.05
N GLU A 238 10.33 8.13 5.24
CA GLU A 238 11.47 8.61 6.03
C GLU A 238 11.47 7.93 7.40
N PHE A 239 12.63 7.40 7.79
CA PHE A 239 12.84 6.82 9.12
C PHE A 239 13.62 7.81 9.97
N GLY A 240 13.25 7.91 11.24
CA GLY A 240 13.92 8.77 12.20
C GLY A 240 13.87 8.19 13.60
N ARG A 241 14.41 8.96 14.54
CA ARG A 241 14.28 8.70 15.98
C ARG A 241 13.84 9.98 16.67
N ASP A 242 13.02 9.84 17.70
CA ASP A 242 12.54 10.95 18.52
C ASP A 242 12.20 10.44 19.92
N VAL A 243 12.11 11.34 20.89
CA VAL A 243 11.90 10.98 22.29
C VAL A 243 10.42 10.69 22.55
N ARG A 244 10.12 9.48 23.01
CA ARG A 244 8.82 9.08 23.56
C ARG A 244 9.02 8.54 24.97
N ASP A 245 8.26 9.09 25.92
CA ASP A 245 8.29 8.71 27.34
C ASP A 245 9.71 8.67 27.96
N GLY A 246 10.58 9.58 27.51
CA GLY A 246 11.97 9.69 27.97
C GLY A 246 12.96 8.71 27.31
N SER A 247 12.52 7.94 26.32
CA SER A 247 13.35 7.02 25.54
C SER A 247 13.46 7.45 24.07
N ASP A 248 14.63 7.22 23.46
CA ASP A 248 14.88 7.50 22.05
C ASP A 248 14.31 6.36 21.19
N GLU A 249 13.16 6.60 20.55
CA GLU A 249 12.39 5.57 19.86
C GLU A 249 12.37 5.78 18.34
N PRO A 250 12.45 4.70 17.55
CA PRO A 250 12.34 4.81 16.09
C PRO A 250 10.92 5.16 15.67
N PHE A 251 10.82 5.96 14.60
CA PHE A 251 9.56 6.22 13.92
C PHE A 251 9.74 6.16 12.40
N VAL A 252 8.62 5.99 11.70
CA VAL A 252 8.53 6.14 10.25
C VAL A 252 7.50 7.18 9.88
N THR A 253 7.82 8.04 8.92
CA THR A 253 6.90 8.99 8.32
C THR A 253 6.68 8.63 6.87
N ALA A 254 5.43 8.62 6.42
CA ALA A 254 5.05 8.35 5.04
C ALA A 254 4.16 9.46 4.47
N GLU A 255 4.43 9.85 3.23
CA GLU A 255 3.55 10.74 2.46
C GLU A 255 2.19 10.06 2.21
N ALA A 256 1.11 10.84 2.12
CA ALA A 256 -0.26 10.33 2.16
C ALA A 256 -0.62 9.27 1.10
N GLY A 257 -0.07 9.39 -0.11
CA GLY A 257 -0.31 8.46 -1.22
C GLY A 257 0.52 7.18 -1.17
N THR A 258 1.46 7.07 -0.22
CA THR A 258 2.35 5.90 -0.12
C THR A 258 1.52 4.64 0.10
N ASP A 259 1.75 3.60 -0.71
CA ASP A 259 1.09 2.31 -0.54
C ASP A 259 1.30 1.77 0.88
N TRP A 260 0.20 1.41 1.53
CA TRP A 260 0.22 1.04 2.94
C TRP A 260 1.00 -0.26 3.18
N ASP A 261 0.76 -1.30 2.39
CA ASP A 261 1.44 -2.57 2.62
C ASP A 261 2.93 -2.50 2.27
N HIS A 262 3.29 -1.66 1.28
CA HIS A 262 4.67 -1.32 0.98
C HIS A 262 5.34 -0.66 2.19
N LEU A 263 4.71 0.33 2.82
CA LEU A 263 5.21 0.94 4.06
C LEU A 263 5.44 -0.10 5.15
N VAL A 264 4.44 -0.94 5.44
CA VAL A 264 4.58 -2.01 6.46
C VAL A 264 5.71 -2.99 6.10
N ALA A 265 5.86 -3.34 4.82
CA ALA A 265 6.95 -4.20 4.36
C ALA A 265 8.33 -3.55 4.57
N GLN A 266 8.45 -2.23 4.38
CA GLN A 266 9.70 -1.49 4.60
C GLN A 266 10.09 -1.46 6.08
N THR A 267 9.13 -1.30 7.00
CA THR A 267 9.44 -1.33 8.44
C THR A 267 9.97 -2.70 8.86
N VAL A 268 9.28 -3.77 8.46
CA VAL A 268 9.68 -5.14 8.77
C VAL A 268 11.05 -5.49 8.17
N ARG A 269 11.31 -5.09 6.92
CA ARG A 269 12.61 -5.32 6.24
C ARG A 269 13.78 -4.63 6.92
N ARG A 270 13.53 -3.53 7.65
CA ARG A 270 14.54 -2.81 8.42
C ARG A 270 14.70 -3.32 9.85
N GLY A 271 14.01 -4.40 10.22
CA GLY A 271 14.07 -4.97 11.56
C GLY A 271 13.18 -4.26 12.57
N TYR A 272 12.20 -3.47 12.12
CA TYR A 272 11.24 -2.82 13.01
C TYR A 272 9.95 -3.61 13.16
N GLY A 273 9.40 -3.60 14.37
CA GLY A 273 8.06 -4.11 14.68
C GLY A 273 7.03 -3.00 14.95
N GLY A 274 5.78 -3.40 15.20
CA GLY A 274 4.66 -2.55 15.57
C GLY A 274 3.55 -2.42 14.50
N LEU A 275 3.86 -2.63 13.22
CA LEU A 275 2.90 -2.49 12.11
C LEU A 275 2.56 -3.81 11.39
N GLU A 276 3.29 -4.89 11.68
CA GLU A 276 3.18 -6.19 11.01
C GLU A 276 1.77 -6.80 11.03
N CYS A 277 0.98 -6.59 12.09
CA CYS A 277 -0.41 -7.03 12.18
C CYS A 277 -1.34 -6.35 11.15
N LEU A 278 -0.92 -5.22 10.58
CA LEU A 278 -1.64 -4.43 9.60
C LEU A 278 -1.20 -4.73 8.15
N SER A 279 -0.37 -5.76 7.96
CA SER A 279 0.09 -6.21 6.65
C SER A 279 -1.08 -6.63 5.73
N GLY A 280 -0.94 -6.37 4.43
CA GLY A 280 -1.87 -6.76 3.37
C GLY A 280 -3.18 -5.96 3.34
N ILE A 281 -3.27 -4.86 4.09
CA ILE A 281 -4.40 -3.94 3.98
C ILE A 281 -4.18 -3.07 2.72
N PRO A 282 -5.09 -3.09 1.74
CA PRO A 282 -4.96 -2.25 0.55
C PRO A 282 -5.26 -0.79 0.87
N GLY A 283 -4.64 0.14 0.14
CA GLY A 283 -4.90 1.57 0.27
C GLY A 283 -3.63 2.37 0.51
N ALA A 284 -3.81 3.67 0.72
CA ALA A 284 -2.70 4.60 0.92
C ALA A 284 -2.54 4.96 2.41
N ALA A 285 -1.31 5.22 2.85
CA ALA A 285 -0.96 5.48 4.25
C ALA A 285 -1.77 6.62 4.86
N GLY A 286 -2.03 7.69 4.10
CA GLY A 286 -2.82 8.84 4.53
C GLY A 286 -4.30 8.53 4.80
N THR A 287 -4.83 7.44 4.25
CA THR A 287 -6.22 7.01 4.50
C THR A 287 -6.37 6.26 5.83
N THR A 288 -5.28 5.76 6.39
CA THR A 288 -5.33 4.89 7.58
C THR A 288 -5.85 5.57 8.86
N PRO A 289 -5.49 6.82 9.21
CA PRO A 289 -6.06 7.48 10.38
C PRO A 289 -7.52 7.88 10.20
N VAL A 290 -8.03 8.03 8.98
CA VAL A 290 -9.41 8.51 8.72
C VAL A 290 -10.44 7.59 9.36
N GLN A 291 -10.22 6.28 9.30
CA GLN A 291 -11.11 5.28 9.89
C GLN A 291 -10.43 4.43 10.94
N ASN A 292 -9.31 4.88 11.51
CA ASN A 292 -8.52 4.11 12.47
C ASN A 292 -8.36 2.65 12.01
N VAL A 293 -7.74 2.47 10.85
CA VAL A 293 -7.56 1.16 10.21
C VAL A 293 -6.98 0.16 11.22
N GLY A 294 -7.54 -1.04 11.26
CA GLY A 294 -7.11 -2.06 12.20
C GLY A 294 -7.43 -3.47 11.75
N ALA A 295 -6.53 -4.39 12.08
CA ALA A 295 -6.63 -5.81 11.81
C ALA A 295 -5.85 -6.61 12.85
N TYR A 296 -6.27 -7.86 13.08
CA TYR A 296 -5.56 -8.81 13.95
C TYR A 296 -5.21 -8.26 15.36
N GLY A 297 -6.12 -7.47 15.95
CA GLY A 297 -5.99 -6.97 17.31
C GLY A 297 -5.09 -5.74 17.46
N VAL A 298 -4.68 -5.12 16.36
CA VAL A 298 -3.94 -3.86 16.30
C VAL A 298 -4.74 -2.84 15.47
N GLU A 299 -4.73 -1.59 15.91
CA GLU A 299 -5.24 -0.44 15.16
C GLU A 299 -4.11 0.58 14.94
N VAL A 300 -4.22 1.42 13.91
CA VAL A 300 -3.21 2.46 13.66
C VAL A 300 -3.03 3.42 14.84
N ALA A 301 -4.11 3.68 15.60
CA ALA A 301 -4.04 4.46 16.83
C ALA A 301 -3.01 3.92 17.85
N ASP A 302 -2.76 2.60 17.88
CA ASP A 302 -1.81 1.98 18.83
C ASP A 302 -0.36 2.45 18.60
N ARG A 303 -0.04 2.89 17.38
CA ARG A 303 1.32 3.28 16.96
C ARG A 303 1.40 4.69 16.39
N LEU A 304 0.28 5.38 16.20
CA LEU A 304 0.26 6.69 15.55
C LEU A 304 1.05 7.71 16.39
N ARG A 305 2.04 8.35 15.76
CA ARG A 305 2.82 9.44 16.34
C ARG A 305 2.16 10.78 16.03
N SER A 306 1.87 11.03 14.76
CA SER A 306 1.27 12.28 14.31
C SER A 306 0.75 12.19 12.87
N VAL A 307 -0.10 13.14 12.49
CA VAL A 307 -0.63 13.29 11.13
C VAL A 307 -0.39 14.73 10.67
N ARG A 308 0.17 14.91 9.47
CA ARG A 308 0.27 16.22 8.82
C ARG A 308 -1.04 16.48 8.09
N LEU A 309 -1.77 17.50 8.52
CA LEU A 309 -3.04 17.90 7.93
C LEU A 309 -2.89 19.23 7.20
N LEU A 310 -3.51 19.35 6.04
CA LEU A 310 -3.92 20.63 5.46
C LEU A 310 -5.32 20.95 5.99
N ASP A 311 -5.47 22.11 6.64
CA ASP A 311 -6.78 22.70 6.92
C ASP A 311 -7.28 23.42 5.67
N ARG A 312 -8.38 22.96 5.08
CA ARG A 312 -8.91 23.54 3.84
C ARG A 312 -9.55 24.90 4.03
N THR A 313 -9.93 25.26 5.25
CA THR A 313 -10.52 26.57 5.54
C THR A 313 -9.45 27.65 5.62
N SER A 314 -8.33 27.38 6.30
CA SER A 314 -7.23 28.35 6.43
C SER A 314 -6.16 28.23 5.36
N GLY A 315 -6.04 27.07 4.71
CA GLY A 315 -4.93 26.73 3.81
C GLY A 315 -3.63 26.38 4.54
N GLU A 316 -3.64 26.32 5.89
CA GLU A 316 -2.45 26.04 6.68
C GLU A 316 -2.21 24.54 6.85
N THR A 317 -0.93 24.16 6.88
CA THR A 317 -0.53 22.78 7.20
C THR A 317 -0.02 22.67 8.63
N ARG A 318 -0.42 21.64 9.37
CA ARG A 318 0.08 21.37 10.72
C ARG A 318 0.21 19.89 11.02
N TRP A 319 1.18 19.54 11.86
CA TRP A 319 1.24 18.23 12.50
C TRP A 319 0.33 18.21 13.72
N VAL A 320 -0.48 17.16 13.86
CA VAL A 320 -1.33 16.95 15.03
C VAL A 320 -1.12 15.55 15.61
N GLY A 321 -1.21 15.43 16.93
CA GLY A 321 -1.12 14.14 17.62
C GLY A 321 -2.44 13.37 17.64
N PRO A 322 -2.42 12.07 18.00
CA PRO A 322 -3.60 11.21 18.04
C PRO A 322 -4.75 11.74 18.91
N GLU A 323 -4.44 12.46 19.99
CA GLU A 323 -5.39 13.07 20.92
C GLU A 323 -6.33 14.07 20.25
N THR A 324 -5.90 14.68 19.13
CA THR A 324 -6.71 15.64 18.38
C THR A 324 -7.71 14.99 17.43
N LEU A 325 -7.46 13.72 17.06
CA LEU A 325 -8.16 13.00 15.99
C LEU A 325 -9.39 12.25 16.47
N GLY A 326 -9.57 12.06 17.79
CA GLY A 326 -10.72 11.34 18.33
C GLY A 326 -10.87 9.94 17.74
N LEU A 327 -9.76 9.20 17.64
CA LEU A 327 -9.71 7.85 17.09
C LEU A 327 -10.50 6.88 17.96
N ALA A 328 -11.36 6.08 17.35
CA ALA A 328 -12.08 4.98 17.98
C ALA A 328 -12.35 3.87 16.95
N TYR A 329 -13.10 2.83 17.32
CA TYR A 329 -13.40 1.73 16.41
C TYR A 329 -14.01 2.22 15.10
N ARG A 330 -13.25 2.05 14.00
CA ARG A 330 -13.64 2.42 12.62
C ARG A 330 -14.04 3.89 12.43
N THR A 331 -13.50 4.81 13.24
CA THR A 331 -13.84 6.23 13.16
C THR A 331 -12.72 7.16 13.63
N SER A 332 -12.79 8.41 13.17
CA SER A 332 -11.99 9.54 13.62
C SER A 332 -12.77 10.83 13.34
N ARG A 333 -12.28 11.98 13.83
CA ARG A 333 -12.80 13.30 13.47
C ARG A 333 -12.62 13.64 11.99
N LEU A 334 -11.78 12.92 11.25
CA LEU A 334 -11.62 13.10 9.81
C LEU A 334 -12.71 12.35 9.02
N LYS A 335 -13.36 11.35 9.60
CA LYS A 335 -14.35 10.51 8.90
C LYS A 335 -15.60 11.33 8.56
N GLY A 336 -15.98 11.32 7.29
CA GLY A 336 -17.18 12.03 6.80
C GLY A 336 -17.05 13.55 6.82
N ARG A 337 -15.83 14.07 6.90
CA ARG A 337 -15.50 15.49 6.97
C ARG A 337 -14.60 15.89 5.82
N ALA A 338 -14.85 17.07 5.28
CA ALA A 338 -14.14 17.63 4.13
C ALA A 338 -13.17 18.75 4.53
N GLU A 339 -13.16 19.16 5.80
CA GLU A 339 -12.46 20.34 6.31
C GLU A 339 -10.93 20.16 6.37
N ALA A 340 -10.42 18.93 6.31
CA ALA A 340 -9.00 18.64 6.37
C ALA A 340 -8.56 17.54 5.39
N VAL A 341 -7.31 17.65 4.92
CA VAL A 341 -6.66 16.65 4.05
C VAL A 341 -5.43 16.10 4.75
N VAL A 342 -5.29 14.76 4.78
CA VAL A 342 -4.08 14.11 5.26
C VAL A 342 -2.99 14.21 4.21
N LEU A 343 -1.84 14.80 4.57
CA LEU A 343 -0.67 14.98 3.70
C LEU A 343 0.44 13.97 4.02
N ALA A 344 0.60 13.59 5.29
CA ALA A 344 1.55 12.59 5.73
C ALA A 344 1.12 11.98 7.07
N VAL A 345 1.60 10.77 7.36
CA VAL A 345 1.36 10.05 8.61
C VAL A 345 2.68 9.59 9.21
N SER A 346 2.79 9.61 10.54
CA SER A 346 3.97 9.20 11.28
C SER A 346 3.60 8.15 12.32
N PHE A 347 4.38 7.08 12.42
CA PHE A 347 4.16 5.95 13.34
C PHE A 347 5.40 5.65 14.15
N TRP A 348 5.22 5.41 15.44
CA TRP A 348 6.23 4.81 16.32
C TRP A 348 6.43 3.34 15.98
N LEU A 349 7.67 2.88 16.11
CA LEU A 349 8.09 1.51 15.79
C LEU A 349 8.77 0.86 17.00
N ASN A 350 8.81 -0.47 17.02
CA ASN A 350 9.59 -1.23 17.98
C ASN A 350 10.99 -1.51 17.40
N ASP A 351 12.04 -1.32 18.20
CA ASP A 351 13.46 -1.44 17.80
C ASP A 351 14.07 -2.84 18.08
N ASP A 352 13.22 -3.86 18.25
CA ASP A 352 13.60 -5.21 18.70
C ASP A 352 13.20 -6.31 17.71
N ALA A 353 12.77 -5.92 16.50
CA ALA A 353 12.22 -6.82 15.47
C ALA A 353 11.05 -7.70 15.95
N CYS A 354 10.39 -7.35 17.05
CA CYS A 354 9.30 -8.11 17.64
C CYS A 354 7.97 -7.38 17.52
N SER A 355 6.90 -8.17 17.44
CA SER A 355 5.55 -7.64 17.44
C SER A 355 5.17 -7.01 18.77
N ALA A 356 4.13 -6.17 18.75
CA ALA A 356 3.34 -5.95 19.95
C ALA A 356 2.70 -7.28 20.43
N PRO A 357 2.23 -7.37 21.70
CA PRO A 357 1.50 -8.54 22.17
C PRO A 357 0.36 -8.94 21.23
N ILE A 358 0.31 -10.21 20.82
CA ILE A 358 -0.67 -10.73 19.86
C ILE A 358 -2.02 -10.89 20.55
N ARG A 359 -2.96 -9.99 20.28
CA ARG A 359 -4.29 -9.93 20.89
C ARG A 359 -5.39 -10.64 20.09
N TYR A 360 -5.03 -11.30 18.99
CA TYR A 360 -6.00 -11.97 18.12
C TYR A 360 -5.78 -13.48 18.12
N ARG A 361 -6.72 -14.21 18.71
CA ARG A 361 -6.67 -15.66 18.92
C ARG A 361 -6.23 -16.48 17.70
N GLU A 362 -6.81 -16.20 16.54
CA GLU A 362 -6.49 -16.94 15.32
C GLU A 362 -5.05 -16.72 14.87
N LEU A 363 -4.53 -15.50 15.04
CA LEU A 363 -3.14 -15.17 14.74
C LEU A 363 -2.19 -15.79 15.77
N ALA A 364 -2.53 -15.71 17.07
CA ALA A 364 -1.75 -16.37 18.12
C ALA A 364 -1.60 -17.88 17.85
N ARG A 365 -2.71 -18.54 17.49
CA ARG A 365 -2.72 -19.96 17.08
C ARG A 365 -1.86 -20.21 15.85
N ALA A 366 -1.95 -19.37 14.81
CA ALA A 366 -1.16 -19.52 13.58
C ALA A 366 0.35 -19.36 13.84
N LEU A 367 0.72 -18.52 14.81
CA LEU A 367 2.10 -18.28 15.23
C LEU A 367 2.64 -19.32 16.23
N GLY A 368 1.76 -20.15 16.81
CA GLY A 368 2.14 -21.08 17.87
C GLY A 368 2.49 -20.38 19.19
N VAL A 369 1.88 -19.23 19.48
CA VAL A 369 2.04 -18.49 20.74
C VAL A 369 0.72 -18.39 21.50
N GLU A 370 0.80 -18.16 22.81
CA GLU A 370 -0.38 -17.84 23.62
C GLU A 370 -0.93 -16.44 23.28
N GLU A 371 -2.23 -16.21 23.52
CA GLU A 371 -2.80 -14.86 23.43
C GLU A 371 -2.06 -13.91 24.39
N GLY A 372 -1.59 -12.77 23.88
CA GLY A 372 -0.72 -11.84 24.59
C GLY A 372 0.78 -12.11 24.46
N GLY A 373 1.18 -13.22 23.83
CA GLY A 373 2.58 -13.50 23.49
C GLY A 373 3.13 -12.58 22.40
N VAL A 374 4.45 -12.64 22.16
CA VAL A 374 5.16 -11.88 21.12
C VAL A 374 5.82 -12.83 20.12
N ALA A 375 6.00 -12.38 18.88
CA ALA A 375 6.73 -13.12 17.85
C ALA A 375 7.53 -12.16 16.96
N GLY A 376 8.49 -12.69 16.19
CA GLY A 376 9.28 -11.87 15.27
C GLY A 376 8.39 -11.22 14.20
N ALA A 377 8.56 -9.92 13.98
CA ALA A 377 7.67 -9.10 13.15
C ALA A 377 7.56 -9.64 11.70
N ALA A 378 8.65 -10.18 11.15
CA ALA A 378 8.66 -10.83 9.83
C ALA A 378 7.75 -12.07 9.77
N HIS A 379 7.81 -12.92 10.80
CA HIS A 379 6.96 -14.11 10.87
C HIS A 379 5.49 -13.74 11.11
N VAL A 380 5.23 -12.72 11.93
CA VAL A 380 3.87 -12.19 12.11
C VAL A 380 3.31 -11.67 10.80
N ARG A 381 4.07 -10.86 10.05
CA ARG A 381 3.66 -10.37 8.73
C ARG A 381 3.33 -11.54 7.78
N GLU A 382 4.17 -12.57 7.74
CA GLU A 382 3.94 -13.76 6.91
C GLU A 382 2.59 -14.44 7.26
N GLN A 383 2.35 -14.70 8.54
CA GLN A 383 1.12 -15.35 9.00
C GLN A 383 -0.12 -14.47 8.78
N VAL A 384 -0.01 -13.15 8.99
CA VAL A 384 -1.07 -12.19 8.70
C VAL A 384 -1.43 -12.23 7.22
N LEU A 385 -0.44 -12.17 6.32
CA LEU A 385 -0.68 -12.24 4.88
C LEU A 385 -1.33 -13.57 4.48
N ALA A 386 -0.88 -14.69 5.05
CA ALA A 386 -1.49 -16.00 4.80
C ALA A 386 -2.97 -16.05 5.24
N LEU A 387 -3.28 -15.58 6.46
CA LEU A 387 -4.65 -15.50 6.98
C LEU A 387 -5.53 -14.54 6.19
N ARG A 388 -4.98 -13.43 5.67
CA ARG A 388 -5.74 -12.50 4.82
C ARG A 388 -6.02 -13.11 3.44
N ARG A 389 -5.04 -13.75 2.80
CA ARG A 389 -5.22 -14.42 1.49
C ARG A 389 -6.27 -15.52 1.56
N SER A 390 -6.28 -16.31 2.64
CA SER A 390 -7.29 -17.36 2.84
C SER A 390 -8.72 -16.80 2.97
N LYS A 391 -8.85 -15.51 3.31
CA LYS A 391 -10.11 -14.78 3.45
C LYS A 391 -10.41 -13.84 2.28
N GLY A 392 -9.58 -13.80 1.22
CA GLY A 392 -9.75 -12.87 0.11
C GLY A 392 -9.52 -11.40 0.50
N MET A 393 -8.76 -11.15 1.56
CA MET A 393 -8.51 -9.81 2.13
C MET A 393 -7.15 -9.21 1.71
N VAL A 394 -6.48 -9.82 0.73
CA VAL A 394 -5.34 -9.24 0.02
C VAL A 394 -5.78 -9.08 -1.43
N LEU A 395 -5.63 -7.89 -1.99
CA LEU A 395 -6.04 -7.61 -3.37
C LEU A 395 -5.21 -8.46 -4.34
N ASP A 396 -5.89 -9.17 -5.24
CA ASP A 396 -5.31 -9.97 -6.31
C ASP A 396 -6.17 -9.80 -7.56
N ASP A 397 -5.55 -9.31 -8.63
CA ASP A 397 -6.29 -8.92 -9.81
C ASP A 397 -6.97 -10.09 -10.52
N ALA A 398 -6.46 -11.31 -10.37
CA ALA A 398 -7.01 -12.53 -10.94
C ALA A 398 -8.11 -13.15 -10.06
N ASP A 399 -8.21 -12.74 -8.79
CA ASP A 399 -9.15 -13.30 -7.83
C ASP A 399 -10.29 -12.32 -7.53
N HIS A 400 -11.45 -12.58 -8.14
CA HIS A 400 -12.66 -11.78 -7.95
C HIS A 400 -13.19 -11.80 -6.51
N ASP A 401 -12.79 -12.76 -5.66
CA ASP A 401 -13.14 -12.70 -4.23
C ASP A 401 -12.44 -11.54 -3.49
N THR A 402 -11.46 -10.92 -4.14
CA THR A 402 -10.71 -9.77 -3.61
C THR A 402 -11.19 -8.43 -4.18
N TRP A 403 -12.05 -8.45 -5.21
CA TRP A 403 -12.61 -7.24 -5.84
C TRP A 403 -13.75 -6.70 -4.96
N SER A 404 -13.36 -6.17 -3.82
CA SER A 404 -14.22 -5.75 -2.72
C SER A 404 -13.70 -4.47 -2.10
N ALA A 405 -14.51 -3.85 -1.24
CA ALA A 405 -14.06 -2.80 -0.32
C ALA A 405 -13.66 -3.39 1.05
N GLY A 406 -13.19 -4.65 1.08
CA GLY A 406 -12.97 -5.40 2.31
C GLY A 406 -14.28 -5.76 3.02
N SER A 407 -14.27 -5.72 4.35
CA SER A 407 -15.48 -5.96 5.15
C SER A 407 -16.47 -4.82 4.92
N PHE A 408 -17.60 -5.12 4.28
CA PHE A 408 -18.56 -4.10 3.89
C PHE A 408 -19.34 -3.53 5.06
N PHE A 409 -19.55 -4.31 6.13
CA PHE A 409 -20.25 -3.89 7.35
C PHE A 409 -19.32 -3.88 8.55
N THR A 410 -19.46 -2.86 9.39
CA THR A 410 -18.79 -2.82 10.69
C THR A 410 -19.44 -3.82 11.65
N ASN A 411 -18.67 -4.27 12.65
CA ASN A 411 -19.23 -5.07 13.74
C ASN A 411 -20.14 -4.20 14.60
N PRO A 412 -21.43 -4.55 14.79
CA PRO A 412 -22.35 -3.74 15.58
C PRO A 412 -21.94 -3.77 17.06
N ILE A 413 -21.97 -2.60 17.70
CA ILE A 413 -21.85 -2.45 19.15
C ILE A 413 -23.28 -2.32 19.68
N VAL A 414 -23.66 -3.24 20.56
CA VAL A 414 -24.99 -3.31 21.16
C VAL A 414 -24.90 -2.86 22.60
N ASP A 415 -25.73 -1.89 22.99
CA ASP A 415 -25.77 -1.42 24.37
C ASP A 415 -26.22 -2.52 25.35
N ASP A 416 -25.77 -2.41 26.60
CA ASP A 416 -26.02 -3.43 27.63
C ASP A 416 -27.52 -3.63 27.92
N ALA A 417 -28.35 -2.63 27.67
CA ALA A 417 -29.80 -2.70 27.91
C ALA A 417 -30.53 -3.49 26.81
N ALA A 418 -30.09 -3.36 25.56
CA ALA A 418 -30.64 -4.05 24.40
C ALA A 418 -30.09 -5.47 24.23
N LEU A 419 -28.88 -5.74 24.75
CA LEU A 419 -28.17 -7.00 24.55
C LEU A 419 -28.99 -8.25 24.94
N PRO A 420 -29.65 -8.34 26.11
CA PRO A 420 -30.42 -9.54 26.48
C PRO A 420 -31.54 -9.87 25.48
N GLY A 421 -32.24 -8.86 24.98
CA GLY A 421 -33.32 -9.05 24.00
C GLY A 421 -32.78 -9.50 22.63
N ILE A 422 -31.64 -8.96 22.22
CA ILE A 422 -30.96 -9.37 20.99
C ILE A 422 -30.45 -10.81 21.10
N LEU A 423 -29.82 -11.18 22.22
CA LEU A 423 -29.34 -12.54 22.44
C LEU A 423 -30.49 -13.56 22.46
N ALA A 424 -31.64 -13.20 23.04
CA ALA A 424 -32.84 -14.05 23.01
C ALA A 424 -33.31 -14.28 21.57
N ARG A 425 -33.42 -13.22 20.74
CA ARG A 425 -33.79 -13.36 19.32
C ARG A 425 -32.81 -14.21 18.53
N ILE A 426 -31.51 -14.08 18.81
CA ILE A 426 -30.48 -14.91 18.21
C ILE A 426 -30.71 -16.38 18.60
N ALA A 427 -30.88 -16.67 19.89
CA ALA A 427 -31.11 -18.03 20.40
C ALA A 427 -32.38 -18.66 19.81
N ASP A 428 -33.47 -17.91 19.67
CA ASP A 428 -34.72 -18.39 19.04
C ASP A 428 -34.50 -18.84 17.59
N ARG A 429 -33.57 -18.18 16.88
CA ARG A 429 -33.28 -18.44 15.47
C ARG A 429 -32.25 -19.54 15.24
N VAL A 430 -31.21 -19.62 16.09
CA VAL A 430 -30.05 -20.52 15.89
C VAL A 430 -29.89 -21.60 16.96
N GLY A 431 -30.77 -21.64 17.96
CA GLY A 431 -30.69 -22.53 19.11
C GLY A 431 -29.91 -21.94 20.29
N ALA A 432 -30.38 -22.21 21.50
CA ALA A 432 -29.84 -21.65 22.74
C ALA A 432 -28.40 -22.08 23.06
N ASP A 433 -27.97 -23.25 22.57
CA ASP A 433 -26.63 -23.79 22.82
C ASP A 433 -25.57 -23.25 21.85
N THR A 434 -25.95 -22.45 20.85
CA THR A 434 -25.01 -21.92 19.86
C THR A 434 -24.23 -20.73 20.45
N PRO A 435 -22.89 -20.82 20.58
CA PRO A 435 -22.10 -19.71 21.11
C PRO A 435 -22.12 -18.50 20.17
N VAL A 436 -22.47 -17.34 20.71
CA VAL A 436 -22.46 -16.05 19.99
C VAL A 436 -21.12 -15.35 20.26
N PRO A 437 -20.31 -15.04 19.23
CA PRO A 437 -19.07 -14.29 19.41
C PRO A 437 -19.35 -12.87 19.95
N GLN A 438 -18.81 -12.60 21.13
CA GLN A 438 -18.97 -11.34 21.86
C GLN A 438 -17.61 -10.79 22.24
N PHE A 439 -17.41 -9.49 22.05
CA PHE A 439 -16.18 -8.79 22.37
C PHE A 439 -16.52 -7.52 23.17
N PRO A 440 -15.79 -7.21 24.25
CA PRO A 440 -15.95 -5.94 24.95
C PRO A 440 -15.71 -4.75 23.99
N ALA A 441 -16.51 -3.69 24.14
CA ALA A 441 -16.32 -2.43 23.44
C ALA A 441 -16.80 -1.26 24.31
N ASP A 442 -16.32 -0.06 24.01
CA ASP A 442 -16.82 1.14 24.68
C ASP A 442 -18.31 1.33 24.33
N GLY A 443 -19.15 1.43 25.35
CA GLY A 443 -20.60 1.61 25.18
C GLY A 443 -21.40 0.33 24.97
N GLY A 444 -20.79 -0.87 25.10
CA GLY A 444 -21.53 -2.13 25.15
C GLY A 444 -20.74 -3.35 24.67
N VAL A 445 -21.44 -4.28 24.01
CA VAL A 445 -20.85 -5.51 23.49
C VAL A 445 -20.82 -5.50 21.97
N LYS A 446 -19.63 -5.69 21.40
CA LYS A 446 -19.42 -5.83 19.96
C LYS A 446 -19.70 -7.26 19.53
N LEU A 447 -20.61 -7.42 18.56
CA LEU A 447 -20.96 -8.71 17.97
C LEU A 447 -20.28 -8.89 16.60
N SER A 448 -20.05 -10.14 16.18
CA SER A 448 -19.47 -10.42 14.86
C SER A 448 -20.50 -10.26 13.74
N ALA A 449 -20.34 -9.24 12.88
CA ALA A 449 -21.22 -9.01 11.73
C ALA A 449 -21.19 -10.20 10.75
N GLY A 450 -20.02 -10.79 10.49
CA GLY A 450 -19.91 -11.95 9.60
C GLY A 450 -20.68 -13.17 10.14
N TRP A 451 -20.63 -13.40 11.44
CA TRP A 451 -21.42 -14.45 12.09
C TRP A 451 -22.92 -14.16 11.98
N LEU A 452 -23.35 -12.91 12.22
CA LEU A 452 -24.75 -12.52 12.09
C LEU A 452 -25.26 -12.71 10.65
N ILE A 453 -24.49 -12.30 9.64
CA ILE A 453 -24.82 -12.45 8.22
C ILE A 453 -25.02 -13.92 7.86
N GLU A 454 -24.08 -14.80 8.24
CA GLU A 454 -24.19 -16.24 7.99
C GLU A 454 -25.43 -16.84 8.67
N ARG A 455 -25.70 -16.47 9.93
CA ARG A 455 -26.85 -16.97 10.69
C ARG A 455 -28.20 -16.40 10.24
N ALA A 456 -28.21 -15.24 9.59
CA ALA A 456 -29.38 -14.70 8.91
C ALA A 456 -29.70 -15.43 7.61
N GLY A 457 -28.82 -16.32 7.13
CA GLY A 457 -29.01 -17.14 5.93
C GLY A 457 -28.18 -16.71 4.72
N PHE A 458 -27.27 -15.74 4.88
CA PHE A 458 -26.41 -15.25 3.81
C PHE A 458 -25.01 -15.89 3.94
N GLY A 459 -24.86 -17.09 3.39
CA GLY A 459 -23.59 -17.81 3.38
C GLY A 459 -22.59 -17.26 2.36
N ARG A 460 -21.37 -17.80 2.40
CA ARG A 460 -20.33 -17.52 1.40
C ARG A 460 -20.84 -17.85 -0.01
N GLY A 461 -20.54 -16.99 -0.98
CA GLY A 461 -20.98 -17.15 -2.36
C GLY A 461 -22.43 -16.73 -2.64
N TYR A 462 -23.22 -16.32 -1.64
CA TYR A 462 -24.59 -15.81 -1.82
C TYR A 462 -24.63 -14.62 -2.81
N PRO A 463 -25.65 -14.47 -3.66
CA PRO A 463 -26.86 -15.31 -3.76
C PRO A 463 -26.73 -16.56 -4.63
N GLY A 464 -25.61 -16.73 -5.35
CA GLY A 464 -25.39 -17.84 -6.29
C GLY A 464 -24.29 -17.50 -7.28
N GLU A 465 -23.89 -18.45 -8.11
CA GLU A 465 -22.76 -18.29 -9.05
C GLU A 465 -23.04 -17.30 -10.19
N ASP A 466 -24.30 -17.19 -10.61
CA ASP A 466 -24.71 -16.34 -11.74
C ASP A 466 -24.88 -14.86 -11.39
N ALA A 467 -24.72 -14.48 -10.11
CA ALA A 467 -24.94 -13.12 -9.67
C ALA A 467 -23.73 -12.21 -9.96
N PRO A 468 -23.95 -10.99 -10.49
CA PRO A 468 -22.86 -10.06 -10.80
C PRO A 468 -22.12 -9.58 -9.55
N VAL A 469 -22.82 -9.50 -8.41
CA VAL A 469 -22.23 -9.25 -7.09
C VAL A 469 -22.56 -10.41 -6.15
N ARG A 470 -21.57 -10.83 -5.37
CA ARG A 470 -21.71 -11.92 -4.38
C ARG A 470 -21.04 -11.59 -3.07
N LEU A 471 -21.49 -12.23 -1.99
CA LEU A 471 -20.62 -12.42 -0.83
C LEU A 471 -19.44 -13.30 -1.25
N SER A 472 -18.22 -12.92 -0.88
CA SER A 472 -17.00 -13.66 -1.19
C SER A 472 -17.15 -15.13 -0.81
N THR A 473 -16.57 -16.02 -1.61
CA THR A 473 -16.54 -17.45 -1.28
C THR A 473 -15.63 -17.77 -0.09
N LYS A 474 -14.77 -16.80 0.28
CA LYS A 474 -13.77 -16.90 1.35
C LYS A 474 -14.20 -16.19 2.64
N HIS A 475 -14.89 -15.06 2.53
CA HIS A 475 -15.27 -14.25 3.70
C HIS A 475 -16.62 -13.54 3.53
N THR A 476 -17.61 -13.87 4.37
CA THR A 476 -19.00 -13.39 4.25
C THR A 476 -19.20 -11.89 4.41
N LEU A 477 -18.23 -11.16 5.00
CA LEU A 477 -18.31 -9.70 5.09
C LEU A 477 -17.88 -8.98 3.81
N ALA A 478 -17.18 -9.66 2.90
CA ALA A 478 -16.74 -9.05 1.65
C ALA A 478 -17.82 -9.19 0.58
N LEU A 479 -18.36 -8.07 0.12
CA LEU A 479 -19.18 -8.01 -1.09
C LEU A 479 -18.24 -7.83 -2.29
N THR A 480 -18.39 -8.67 -3.30
CA THR A 480 -17.42 -8.85 -4.37
C THR A 480 -18.05 -8.64 -5.74
N ASN A 481 -17.40 -7.84 -6.57
CA ASN A 481 -17.71 -7.71 -7.98
C ASN A 481 -17.22 -8.96 -8.74
N ARG A 482 -18.10 -9.61 -9.50
CA ARG A 482 -17.77 -10.81 -10.28
C ARG A 482 -17.33 -10.51 -11.71
N GLY A 483 -17.15 -9.23 -12.07
CA GLY A 483 -16.53 -8.78 -13.31
C GLY A 483 -17.40 -7.81 -14.10
N THR A 484 -18.72 -7.95 -13.98
CA THR A 484 -19.70 -7.22 -14.80
C THR A 484 -20.75 -6.50 -13.95
N ALA A 485 -20.48 -6.30 -12.66
CA ALA A 485 -21.43 -5.64 -11.77
C ALA A 485 -21.53 -4.14 -12.03
N THR A 486 -22.67 -3.59 -11.65
CA THR A 486 -22.86 -2.15 -11.41
C THR A 486 -22.77 -1.84 -9.91
N THR A 487 -22.57 -0.58 -9.55
CA THR A 487 -22.68 -0.14 -8.15
C THR A 487 -24.10 -0.34 -7.63
N ALA A 488 -25.13 -0.18 -8.47
CA ALA A 488 -26.51 -0.51 -8.11
C ALA A 488 -26.68 -1.98 -7.68
N ASP A 489 -26.03 -2.93 -8.36
CA ASP A 489 -26.05 -4.35 -7.98
C ASP A 489 -25.43 -4.58 -6.58
N LEU A 490 -24.33 -3.87 -6.30
CA LEU A 490 -23.63 -3.93 -5.02
C LEU A 490 -24.52 -3.42 -3.89
N ILE A 491 -25.15 -2.25 -4.09
CA ILE A 491 -26.05 -1.63 -3.12
C ILE A 491 -27.27 -2.52 -2.88
N ALA A 492 -27.85 -3.10 -3.92
CA ALA A 492 -28.99 -4.00 -3.80
C ALA A 492 -28.66 -5.25 -2.96
N LEU A 493 -27.47 -5.84 -3.14
CA LEU A 493 -27.02 -6.94 -2.29
C LEU A 493 -26.78 -6.50 -0.85
N ALA A 494 -26.11 -5.36 -0.65
CA ALA A 494 -25.87 -4.81 0.69
C ALA A 494 -27.18 -4.56 1.44
N ALA A 495 -28.18 -3.94 0.80
CA ALA A 495 -29.49 -3.68 1.39
C ALA A 495 -30.17 -4.98 1.79
N ARG A 496 -30.15 -6.00 0.92
CA ARG A 496 -30.73 -7.31 1.20
C ARG A 496 -30.10 -7.98 2.43
N VAL A 497 -28.78 -7.94 2.54
CA VAL A 497 -28.04 -8.51 3.69
C VAL A 497 -28.36 -7.75 4.97
N ARG A 498 -28.27 -6.42 4.95
CA ARG A 498 -28.59 -5.56 6.10
C ARG A 498 -30.03 -5.80 6.59
N ASP A 499 -30.99 -5.78 5.68
CA ASP A 499 -32.40 -5.92 6.02
C ASP A 499 -32.74 -7.32 6.50
N GLY A 500 -32.09 -8.35 5.95
CA GLY A 500 -32.22 -9.72 6.42
C GLY A 500 -31.65 -9.93 7.83
N VAL A 501 -30.51 -9.32 8.15
CA VAL A 501 -29.95 -9.34 9.52
C VAL A 501 -30.87 -8.59 10.49
N ARG A 502 -31.42 -7.43 10.09
CA ARG A 502 -32.41 -6.69 10.89
C ARG A 502 -33.67 -7.51 11.13
N ALA A 503 -34.19 -8.18 10.10
CA ALA A 503 -35.35 -9.05 10.23
C ALA A 503 -35.08 -10.23 11.18
N ALA A 504 -33.92 -10.88 11.05
CA ALA A 504 -33.55 -12.03 11.88
C ALA A 504 -33.32 -11.62 13.35
N PHE A 505 -32.51 -10.60 13.62
CA PHE A 505 -31.98 -10.34 14.95
C PHE A 505 -32.33 -8.98 15.54
N GLY A 506 -32.92 -8.08 14.75
CA GLY A 506 -33.21 -6.71 15.18
C GLY A 506 -32.00 -5.79 15.17
N ILE A 507 -30.90 -6.23 14.59
CA ILE A 507 -29.65 -5.47 14.48
C ILE A 507 -29.59 -4.87 13.08
N THR A 508 -29.42 -3.56 13.00
CA THR A 508 -29.12 -2.88 11.72
C THR A 508 -27.61 -2.85 11.55
N LEU A 509 -27.11 -3.42 10.45
CA LEU A 509 -25.70 -3.31 10.09
C LEU A 509 -25.41 -1.96 9.43
N HIS A 510 -24.28 -1.36 9.77
CA HIS A 510 -23.81 -0.10 9.19
C HIS A 510 -22.66 -0.37 8.21
N PRO A 511 -22.69 0.22 7.01
CA PRO A 511 -21.61 0.02 6.06
C PRO A 511 -20.32 0.71 6.54
N GLU A 512 -19.18 0.08 6.26
CA GLU A 512 -17.83 0.62 6.48
C GLU A 512 -17.35 1.53 5.32
N PRO A 513 -17.61 1.19 4.04
CA PRO A 513 -17.19 2.01 2.91
C PRO A 513 -17.82 3.39 2.85
N VAL A 514 -17.10 4.33 2.23
CA VAL A 514 -17.59 5.67 1.92
C VAL A 514 -18.34 5.63 0.59
N PHE A 515 -19.58 6.12 0.60
CA PHE A 515 -20.42 6.22 -0.59
C PHE A 515 -20.21 7.58 -1.27
N VAL A 516 -20.09 7.56 -2.59
CA VAL A 516 -19.91 8.76 -3.44
C VAL A 516 -20.93 8.70 -4.56
N GLY A 517 -21.74 9.75 -4.71
CA GLY A 517 -22.77 9.79 -5.75
C GLY A 517 -23.85 8.71 -5.61
N CYS A 518 -23.96 8.05 -4.46
CA CYS A 518 -24.93 7.00 -4.16
C CYS A 518 -25.13 6.87 -2.64
N ALA A 519 -26.08 6.04 -2.21
CA ALA A 519 -26.35 5.76 -0.80
C ALA A 519 -26.91 4.35 -0.60
N LEU A 520 -26.78 3.83 0.61
CA LEU A 520 -27.45 2.63 1.08
C LEU A 520 -28.61 3.04 2.01
N ASP A 521 -29.77 3.34 1.42
CA ASP A 521 -30.98 3.83 2.12
C ASP A 521 -31.56 2.82 3.10
#